data_AF-A0A9D7WWN8-F1
#
_entry.id   AF-A0A9D7WWN8-F1
#
_cell.length_a   1.000
_cell.length_b   1.000
_cell.length_c   1.000
_cell.angle_alpha   90.00
_cell.angle_beta   90.00
_cell.angle_gamma   90.00
#
_symmetry.space_group_name_H-M   'P 1'
#
loop_
_entity.id
_entity.type
_entity.pdbx_description
1 polymer ?
#
loop_
_entity_poly.entity_id
_entity_poly.type
_entity_poly.pdbx_seq_one_letter_code
_entity_poly.pdbx_strand_id
1 'polypeptide(L)'
;MNRTVLILIFTWYSFHLNAQNEWITFYEQSGGTHTPRYHETIDYCQKLAEASNLVHLTSFGTSPQGRKLPLLIVDRDGLHDPVAIKSTGRLILLIQACIHPGESEGKDAGMMLVRDLIMRDEGRGTKDEGRGTRDEKLSGIRHLVSDGLLDHVSILFIPIFNVDGHERFGPYNRINQNGPEEMGWRVTSTNLNLNRDYLKADA
;
A
#
# COMPACT_ATOMS: atom_id res chain seq x y z
N MET A 1 35.17 13.94 -27.47
CA MET A 1 33.79 14.14 -27.00
C MET A 1 33.74 15.45 -26.23
N ASN A 2 33.00 16.45 -26.71
CA ASN A 2 33.02 17.81 -26.14
C ASN A 2 32.47 17.83 -24.70
N ARG A 3 33.11 18.58 -23.80
CA ARG A 3 32.68 18.72 -22.38
C ARG A 3 31.20 19.08 -22.24
N THR A 4 30.66 19.87 -23.16
CA THR A 4 29.23 20.24 -23.19
C THR A 4 28.31 19.05 -23.41
N VAL A 5 28.71 18.08 -24.23
CA VAL A 5 27.93 16.86 -24.50
C VAL A 5 27.94 15.93 -23.29
N LEU A 6 29.07 15.82 -22.60
CA LEU A 6 29.17 15.07 -21.33
C LEU A 6 28.32 15.68 -20.22
N ILE A 7 28.29 17.00 -20.09
CA ILE A 7 27.47 17.69 -19.07
C ILE A 7 25.97 17.49 -19.35
N LEU A 8 25.54 17.59 -20.62
CA LEU A 8 24.13 17.37 -21.00
C LEU A 8 23.68 15.92 -20.83
N ILE A 9 24.56 14.94 -21.09
CA ILE A 9 24.28 13.53 -20.82
C ILE A 9 24.19 13.29 -19.31
N PHE A 10 25.07 13.88 -18.52
CA PHE A 10 25.08 13.73 -17.07
C PHE A 10 23.85 14.36 -16.41
N THR A 11 23.45 15.56 -16.81
CA THR A 11 22.23 16.22 -16.30
C THR A 11 20.96 15.49 -16.74
N TRP A 12 20.89 14.98 -17.97
CA TRP A 12 19.76 14.15 -18.41
C TRP A 12 19.68 12.85 -17.57
N TYR A 13 20.80 12.17 -17.33
CA TYR A 13 20.82 10.95 -16.52
C TYR A 13 20.38 11.21 -15.06
N SER A 14 20.80 12.33 -14.46
CA SER A 14 20.40 12.70 -13.09
C SER A 14 18.92 13.05 -12.96
N PHE A 15 18.29 13.61 -14.00
CA PHE A 15 16.84 13.88 -13.99
C PHE A 15 16.01 12.60 -14.14
N HIS A 16 16.44 11.63 -14.95
CA HIS A 16 15.71 10.37 -15.12
C HIS A 16 15.76 9.43 -13.90
N LEU A 17 16.86 9.45 -13.13
CA LEU A 17 16.97 8.64 -11.91
C LEU A 17 16.02 9.08 -10.79
N ASN A 18 15.78 10.39 -10.64
CA ASN A 18 14.90 10.91 -9.59
C ASN A 18 13.42 10.59 -9.84
N ALA A 19 12.97 10.52 -11.09
CA ALA A 19 11.57 10.23 -11.43
C ALA A 19 11.16 8.77 -11.15
N GLN A 20 12.11 7.82 -11.18
CA GLN A 20 11.81 6.40 -10.94
C GLN A 20 11.73 6.03 -9.45
N ASN A 21 12.30 6.85 -8.56
CA ASN A 21 12.35 6.60 -7.12
C ASN A 21 11.17 7.20 -6.33
N GLU A 22 10.25 7.91 -6.98
CA GLU A 22 9.23 8.66 -6.26
C GLU A 22 8.15 7.76 -5.61
N TRP A 23 7.92 6.57 -6.16
CA TRP A 23 6.78 5.73 -5.80
C TRP A 23 7.14 4.47 -5.01
N ILE A 24 8.42 4.20 -4.78
CA ILE A 24 8.83 3.05 -3.96
C ILE A 24 8.39 3.26 -2.51
N THR A 25 7.86 2.21 -1.90
CA THR A 25 7.39 2.22 -0.51
C THR A 25 8.56 2.39 0.46
N PHE A 26 8.26 2.79 1.71
CA PHE A 26 9.25 2.80 2.79
C PHE A 26 9.95 1.45 2.96
N TYR A 27 9.18 0.35 2.85
CA TYR A 27 9.69 -1.01 2.90
C TYR A 27 10.73 -1.26 1.79
N GLU A 28 10.44 -0.91 0.54
CA GLU A 28 11.38 -1.06 -0.57
C GLU A 28 12.61 -0.14 -0.42
N GLN A 29 12.42 1.09 0.03
CA GLN A 29 13.51 2.04 0.29
C GLN A 29 14.50 1.51 1.34
N SER A 30 14.00 0.81 2.35
CA SER A 30 14.82 0.17 3.39
C SER A 30 15.58 -1.08 2.92
N GLY A 31 15.40 -1.51 1.66
CA GLY A 31 15.91 -2.81 1.21
C GLY A 31 15.15 -4.00 1.79
N GLY A 32 13.89 -3.80 2.20
CA GLY A 32 13.01 -4.83 2.76
C GLY A 32 13.26 -5.17 4.23
N THR A 33 13.92 -4.30 4.98
CA THR A 33 14.35 -4.53 6.38
C THR A 33 13.50 -3.76 7.40
N HIS A 34 12.81 -2.69 6.99
CA HIS A 34 12.00 -1.85 7.87
C HIS A 34 10.57 -1.70 7.33
N THR A 35 9.64 -1.40 8.23
CA THR A 35 8.23 -1.12 7.90
C THR A 35 7.86 0.27 8.42
N PRO A 36 7.00 1.05 7.74
CA PRO A 36 6.69 2.43 8.14
C PRO A 36 5.86 2.50 9.43
N ARG A 37 6.01 3.59 10.19
CA ARG A 37 5.12 3.99 11.30
C ARG A 37 3.74 4.41 10.77
N TYR A 38 2.80 4.67 11.68
CA TYR A 38 1.45 5.10 11.32
C TYR A 38 1.47 6.35 10.42
N HIS A 39 2.17 7.41 10.80
CA HIS A 39 2.19 8.67 10.01
C HIS A 39 2.76 8.45 8.60
N GLU A 40 3.90 7.77 8.47
CA GLU A 40 4.50 7.43 7.17
C GLU A 40 3.58 6.57 6.30
N THR A 41 2.83 5.66 6.92
CA THR A 41 1.82 4.85 6.21
C THR A 41 0.70 5.74 5.68
N ILE A 42 0.15 6.65 6.51
CA ILE A 42 -0.90 7.58 6.10
C ILE A 42 -0.41 8.52 5.00
N ASP A 43 0.80 9.08 5.14
CA ASP A 43 1.38 9.99 4.16
C ASP A 43 1.55 9.29 2.80
N TYR A 44 2.00 8.03 2.79
CA TYR A 44 2.09 7.24 1.56
C TYR A 44 0.70 6.93 0.97
N CYS A 45 -0.27 6.54 1.79
CA CYS A 45 -1.65 6.32 1.35
C CYS A 45 -2.28 7.60 0.77
N GLN A 46 -2.03 8.75 1.40
CA GLN A 46 -2.50 10.06 0.94
C GLN A 46 -1.86 10.42 -0.40
N LYS A 47 -0.55 10.19 -0.55
CA LYS A 47 0.16 10.36 -1.80
C LYS A 47 -0.47 9.54 -2.95
N LEU A 48 -0.84 8.28 -2.69
CA LEU A 48 -1.53 7.44 -3.68
C LEU A 48 -2.92 8.00 -4.06
N ALA A 49 -3.68 8.48 -3.08
CA ALA A 49 -5.00 9.07 -3.29
C ALA A 49 -4.95 10.40 -4.06
N GLU A 50 -3.91 11.21 -3.84
CA GLU A 50 -3.70 12.47 -4.57
C GLU A 50 -3.23 12.24 -6.01
N ALA A 51 -2.52 11.13 -6.25
CA ALA A 51 -2.03 10.78 -7.58
C ALA A 51 -3.12 10.27 -8.53
N SER A 52 -4.17 9.62 -7.98
CA SER A 52 -5.14 8.90 -8.80
C SER A 52 -6.56 9.03 -8.27
N ASN A 53 -7.49 9.42 -9.15
CA ASN A 53 -8.94 9.42 -8.87
C ASN A 53 -9.50 8.01 -8.60
N LEU A 54 -8.72 6.95 -8.85
CA LEU A 54 -9.10 5.58 -8.53
C LEU A 54 -9.04 5.30 -7.03
N VAL A 55 -8.30 6.09 -6.26
CA VAL A 55 -7.98 5.81 -4.87
C VAL A 55 -8.61 6.88 -3.97
N HIS A 56 -9.43 6.44 -3.03
CA HIS A 56 -10.02 7.28 -2.00
C HIS A 56 -9.53 6.85 -0.62
N LEU A 57 -8.81 7.73 0.08
CA LEU A 57 -8.42 7.53 1.47
C LEU A 57 -9.50 8.07 2.41
N THR A 58 -9.98 7.21 3.31
CA THR A 58 -10.93 7.56 4.35
C THR A 58 -10.61 6.82 5.65
N SER A 59 -11.48 6.93 6.64
CA SER A 59 -11.35 6.25 7.93
C SER A 59 -12.66 5.58 8.31
N PHE A 60 -12.60 4.33 8.77
CA PHE A 60 -13.78 3.56 9.20
C PHE A 60 -14.06 3.62 10.70
N GLY A 61 -13.16 4.23 11.48
CA GLY A 61 -13.35 4.36 12.91
C GLY A 61 -12.24 5.16 13.60
N THR A 62 -12.24 5.14 14.93
CA THR A 62 -11.20 5.75 15.76
C THR A 62 -10.80 4.75 16.85
N SER A 63 -9.51 4.60 17.10
CA SER A 63 -8.97 3.69 18.12
C SER A 63 -9.21 4.23 19.54
N PRO A 64 -9.04 3.40 20.59
CA PRO A 64 -9.11 3.86 21.98
C PRO A 64 -8.14 5.00 22.33
N GLN A 65 -6.98 5.09 21.65
CA GLN A 65 -6.05 6.22 21.82
C GLN A 65 -6.31 7.39 20.85
N GLY A 66 -7.44 7.40 20.14
CA GLY A 66 -7.86 8.52 19.30
C GLY A 66 -7.29 8.54 17.88
N ARG A 67 -6.61 7.47 17.42
CA ARG A 67 -6.07 7.41 16.05
C ARG A 67 -7.14 6.98 15.06
N LYS A 68 -7.16 7.58 13.86
CA LYS A 68 -8.07 7.15 12.79
C LYS A 68 -7.70 5.77 12.30
N LEU A 69 -8.70 4.98 11.91
CA LEU A 69 -8.50 3.66 11.34
C LEU A 69 -8.54 3.76 9.82
N PRO A 70 -7.39 3.73 9.12
CA PRO A 70 -7.30 4.05 7.70
C PRO A 70 -7.99 2.99 6.83
N LEU A 71 -8.63 3.46 5.75
CA LEU A 71 -9.21 2.65 4.71
C LEU A 71 -8.93 3.30 3.35
N LEU A 72 -8.29 2.55 2.46
CA LEU A 72 -8.22 2.88 1.04
C LEU A 72 -9.35 2.18 0.30
N ILE A 73 -10.06 2.92 -0.54
CA ILE A 73 -11.03 2.39 -1.49
C ILE A 73 -10.44 2.57 -2.88
N VAL A 74 -10.27 1.47 -3.61
CA VAL A 74 -9.71 1.46 -4.97
C VAL A 74 -10.79 0.98 -5.94
N ASP A 75 -11.25 1.88 -6.79
CA ASP A 75 -12.31 1.62 -7.76
C ASP A 75 -12.02 2.29 -9.10
N ARG A 76 -12.30 1.60 -10.20
CA ARG A 76 -12.03 2.08 -11.56
C ARG A 76 -12.71 3.40 -11.89
N ASP A 77 -13.93 3.60 -11.39
CA ASP A 77 -14.74 4.78 -11.69
C ASP A 77 -14.67 5.82 -10.54
N GLY A 78 -13.75 5.63 -9.57
CA GLY A 78 -13.60 6.49 -8.39
C GLY A 78 -14.76 6.40 -7.39
N LEU A 79 -15.56 5.33 -7.45
CA LEU A 79 -16.67 5.12 -6.55
C LEU A 79 -16.16 4.76 -5.14
N HIS A 80 -16.75 5.39 -4.13
CA HIS A 80 -16.42 5.17 -2.72
C HIS A 80 -17.65 4.84 -1.86
N ASP A 81 -18.84 4.78 -2.46
CA ASP A 81 -20.06 4.32 -1.82
C ASP A 81 -20.31 2.83 -2.13
N PRO A 82 -20.51 1.96 -1.12
CA PRO A 82 -20.67 0.52 -1.34
C PRO A 82 -21.95 0.15 -2.10
N VAL A 83 -23.01 0.98 -2.04
CA VAL A 83 -24.25 0.73 -2.79
C VAL A 83 -24.03 1.04 -4.28
N ALA A 84 -23.38 2.16 -4.57
CA ALA A 84 -22.98 2.56 -5.91
C ALA A 84 -22.02 1.54 -6.54
N ILE A 85 -21.01 1.07 -5.79
CA ILE A 85 -20.09 0.04 -6.28
C ILE A 85 -20.86 -1.24 -6.63
N LYS A 86 -21.73 -1.73 -5.74
CA LYS A 86 -22.52 -2.96 -5.99
C LYS A 86 -23.43 -2.83 -7.21
N SER A 87 -23.98 -1.64 -7.49
CA SER A 87 -24.86 -1.44 -8.65
C SER A 87 -24.12 -1.56 -10.00
N THR A 88 -22.80 -1.38 -10.01
CA THR A 88 -21.96 -1.64 -11.21
C THR A 88 -21.79 -3.12 -11.53
N GLY A 89 -22.14 -4.02 -10.60
CA GLY A 89 -21.91 -5.47 -10.72
C GLY A 89 -20.50 -5.93 -10.32
N ARG A 90 -19.62 -5.01 -9.87
CA ARG A 90 -18.28 -5.37 -9.35
C ARG A 90 -18.36 -6.09 -8.01
N LEU A 91 -17.40 -6.97 -7.78
CA LEU A 91 -17.15 -7.56 -6.47
C LEU A 91 -16.46 -6.55 -5.55
N ILE A 92 -16.86 -6.51 -4.28
CA ILE A 92 -16.14 -5.74 -3.26
C ILE A 92 -15.21 -6.70 -2.52
N LEU A 93 -13.89 -6.49 -2.66
CA LEU A 93 -12.87 -7.29 -1.99
C LEU A 93 -12.28 -6.51 -0.80
N LEU A 94 -12.45 -7.04 0.41
CA LEU A 94 -11.78 -6.50 1.60
C LEU A 94 -10.42 -7.19 1.82
N ILE A 95 -9.37 -6.38 1.91
CA ILE A 95 -8.02 -6.78 2.30
C ILE A 95 -7.70 -6.08 3.62
N GLN A 96 -7.41 -6.86 4.66
CA GLN A 96 -7.10 -6.34 5.99
C GLN A 96 -5.68 -6.74 6.40
N ALA A 97 -4.85 -5.77 6.74
CA ALA A 97 -3.50 -5.98 7.25
C ALA A 97 -3.36 -5.49 8.70
N CYS A 98 -2.27 -5.91 9.36
CA CYS A 98 -1.89 -5.46 10.70
C CYS A 98 -3.01 -5.58 11.76
N ILE A 99 -3.80 -6.66 11.73
CA ILE A 99 -4.62 -7.03 12.90
C ILE A 99 -3.73 -7.37 14.11
N HIS A 100 -2.60 -8.01 13.84
CA HIS A 100 -1.46 -8.10 14.74
C HIS A 100 -0.28 -7.34 14.11
N PRO A 101 -0.02 -6.10 14.50
CA PRO A 101 0.97 -5.22 13.87
C PRO A 101 2.44 -5.69 13.84
N GLY A 102 2.76 -6.79 14.53
CA GLY A 102 4.03 -7.50 14.33
C GLY A 102 4.12 -8.25 13.00
N GLU A 103 2.99 -8.47 12.32
CA GLU A 103 2.80 -9.09 10.99
C GLU A 103 2.50 -7.94 10.01
N SER A 104 3.55 -7.18 9.65
CA SER A 104 3.43 -5.94 8.87
C SER A 104 3.56 -6.16 7.35
N GLU A 105 3.96 -7.36 6.93
CA GLU A 105 4.18 -7.70 5.53
C GLU A 105 2.94 -7.49 4.65
N GLY A 106 1.73 -7.72 5.19
CA GLY A 106 0.49 -7.48 4.46
C GLY A 106 0.20 -5.98 4.22
N LYS A 107 0.66 -5.11 5.12
CA LYS A 107 0.55 -3.65 4.96
C LYS A 107 1.47 -3.19 3.84
N ASP A 108 2.74 -3.63 3.89
CA ASP A 108 3.76 -3.22 2.92
C ASP A 108 3.44 -3.76 1.52
N ALA A 109 3.10 -5.06 1.41
CA ALA A 109 2.67 -5.65 0.15
C ALA A 109 1.37 -5.03 -0.38
N GLY A 110 0.42 -4.71 0.50
CA GLY A 110 -0.83 -4.07 0.10
C GLY A 110 -0.63 -2.66 -0.46
N MET A 111 0.28 -1.87 0.12
CA MET A 111 0.64 -0.56 -0.43
C MET A 111 1.35 -0.69 -1.79
N MET A 112 2.24 -1.67 -1.96
CA MET A 112 2.85 -1.97 -3.26
C MET A 112 1.80 -2.37 -4.30
N LEU A 113 0.80 -3.18 -3.91
CA LEU A 113 -0.30 -3.58 -4.78
C LEU A 113 -1.14 -2.37 -5.25
N VAL A 114 -1.54 -1.48 -4.33
CA VAL A 114 -2.32 -0.28 -4.69
C VAL A 114 -1.53 0.63 -5.62
N ARG A 115 -0.24 0.86 -5.34
CA ARG A 115 0.65 1.58 -6.25
C ARG A 115 0.67 0.95 -7.64
N ASP A 116 0.92 -0.36 -7.72
CA ASP A 116 1.05 -1.04 -9.01
C ASP A 116 -0.27 -1.05 -9.80
N LEU A 117 -1.42 -0.99 -9.13
CA LEU A 117 -2.73 -0.84 -9.76
C LEU A 117 -2.89 0.53 -10.42
N ILE A 118 -2.57 1.62 -9.71
CA ILE A 118 -2.78 2.98 -10.23
C ILE A 118 -1.77 3.35 -11.32
N MET A 119 -0.52 2.91 -11.19
CA MET A 119 0.53 3.25 -12.16
C MET A 119 0.32 2.57 -13.53
N ARG A 120 -0.44 1.46 -13.57
CA ARG A 120 -0.79 0.81 -14.84
C ARG A 120 -1.97 1.46 -15.55
N ASP A 121 -2.92 2.02 -14.80
CA ASP A 121 -4.08 2.68 -15.41
C ASP A 121 -3.68 4.01 -16.08
N GLU A 122 -2.70 4.74 -15.52
CA GLU A 122 -2.10 5.91 -16.19
C GLU A 122 -1.49 5.57 -17.56
N GLY A 123 -1.03 4.32 -17.75
CA GLY A 123 -0.50 3.79 -19.01
C GLY A 123 -1.55 3.41 -20.06
N ARG A 124 -2.85 3.33 -19.72
CA ARG A 124 -3.92 2.98 -20.67
C ARG A 124 -4.18 4.05 -21.74
N GLY A 125 -3.58 5.24 -21.62
CA GLY A 125 -3.64 6.31 -22.62
C GLY A 125 -2.86 6.04 -23.91
N THR A 126 -1.98 5.04 -23.93
CA THR A 126 -1.22 4.65 -25.13
C THR A 126 -1.40 3.16 -25.36
N LYS A 127 -2.01 2.78 -26.49
CA LYS A 127 -1.96 1.41 -27.00
C LYS A 127 -0.49 1.07 -27.26
N ASP A 128 0.17 0.42 -26.31
CA ASP A 128 1.55 -0.04 -26.50
C ASP A 128 1.49 -1.37 -27.27
N GLU A 129 1.37 -1.25 -28.60
CA GLU A 129 1.71 -2.33 -29.51
C GLU A 129 3.22 -2.59 -29.41
N GLY A 130 3.59 -3.50 -28.52
CA GLY A 130 4.83 -4.26 -28.59
C GLY A 130 6.12 -3.49 -28.35
N ARG A 131 6.61 -3.52 -27.10
CA ARG A 131 8.06 -3.48 -26.85
C ARG A 131 8.44 -4.18 -25.55
N GLY A 132 8.78 -5.46 -25.66
CA GLY A 132 9.52 -6.13 -24.60
C GLY A 132 10.94 -5.58 -24.50
N THR A 133 11.33 -5.06 -23.34
CA THR A 133 12.73 -5.05 -22.88
C THR A 133 12.84 -4.94 -21.35
N ARG A 134 13.58 -5.91 -20.79
CA ARG A 134 14.46 -5.87 -19.58
C ARG A 134 13.85 -5.38 -18.26
N ASP A 135 13.36 -6.36 -17.47
CA ASP A 135 13.63 -6.51 -16.02
C ASP A 135 12.99 -7.84 -15.52
N GLU A 136 13.67 -8.97 -15.70
CA GLU A 136 13.12 -10.32 -15.40
C GLU A 136 12.82 -10.58 -13.90
N LYS A 137 13.35 -9.77 -12.98
CA LYS A 137 13.04 -9.90 -11.54
C LYS A 137 11.86 -9.05 -11.08
N LEU A 138 11.59 -7.92 -11.74
CA LEU A 138 10.40 -7.09 -11.49
C LEU A 138 9.22 -7.49 -12.38
N SER A 139 9.46 -8.23 -13.47
CA SER A 139 8.42 -8.78 -14.34
C SER A 139 7.49 -9.76 -13.63
N GLY A 140 7.96 -10.43 -12.57
CA GLY A 140 7.15 -11.35 -11.77
C GLY A 140 5.98 -10.65 -11.08
N ILE A 141 6.20 -9.49 -10.46
CA ILE A 141 5.15 -8.70 -9.79
C ILE A 141 4.33 -7.90 -10.82
N ARG A 142 4.99 -7.39 -11.87
CA ARG A 142 4.34 -6.77 -13.03
C ARG A 142 3.40 -7.72 -13.79
N HIS A 143 3.40 -9.03 -13.54
CA HIS A 143 2.44 -9.95 -14.15
C HIS A 143 1.30 -10.40 -13.22
N LEU A 144 1.39 -10.14 -11.91
CA LEU A 144 0.42 -10.67 -10.91
C LEU A 144 -0.92 -9.94 -10.88
N VAL A 145 -0.96 -8.69 -11.32
CA VAL A 145 -2.19 -7.93 -11.48
C VAL A 145 -2.58 -7.98 -12.96
N SER A 146 -3.69 -8.64 -13.30
CA SER A 146 -4.16 -8.72 -14.67
C SER A 146 -4.65 -7.36 -15.17
N ASP A 147 -4.41 -7.04 -16.43
CA ASP A 147 -5.04 -5.90 -17.10
C ASP A 147 -6.56 -6.01 -16.93
N GLY A 148 -7.19 -4.99 -16.37
CA GLY A 148 -8.62 -4.95 -16.15
C GLY A 148 -9.15 -5.60 -14.86
N LEU A 149 -8.30 -5.88 -13.85
CA LEU A 149 -8.80 -6.34 -12.54
C LEU A 149 -9.89 -5.40 -11.97
N LEU A 150 -9.67 -4.09 -12.05
CA LEU A 150 -10.62 -3.08 -11.55
C LEU A 150 -11.89 -2.96 -12.42
N ASP A 151 -11.94 -3.57 -13.61
CA ASP A 151 -13.19 -3.68 -14.38
C ASP A 151 -14.21 -4.59 -13.68
N HIS A 152 -13.74 -5.48 -12.80
CA HIS A 152 -14.58 -6.49 -12.12
C HIS A 152 -14.57 -6.40 -10.60
N VAL A 153 -13.59 -5.71 -10.00
CA VAL A 153 -13.39 -5.69 -8.54
C VAL A 153 -13.12 -4.26 -8.06
N SER A 154 -13.75 -3.87 -6.97
CA SER A 154 -13.38 -2.71 -6.17
C SER A 154 -12.75 -3.20 -4.87
N ILE A 155 -11.62 -2.62 -4.47
CA ILE A 155 -10.83 -3.07 -3.33
C ILE A 155 -11.04 -2.13 -2.15
N LEU A 156 -11.34 -2.69 -0.99
CA LEU A 156 -11.25 -2.04 0.31
C LEU A 156 -9.97 -2.54 0.98
N PHE A 157 -8.99 -1.68 1.17
CA PHE A 157 -7.73 -2.03 1.80
C PHE A 157 -7.55 -1.30 3.13
N ILE A 158 -7.46 -2.07 4.22
CA ILE A 158 -7.13 -1.55 5.55
C ILE A 158 -5.65 -1.84 5.80
N PRO A 159 -4.76 -0.84 5.67
CA PRO A 159 -3.32 -1.06 5.86
C PRO A 159 -2.97 -1.32 7.33
N ILE A 160 -3.69 -0.70 8.27
CA ILE A 160 -3.44 -0.84 9.70
C ILE A 160 -4.76 -1.02 10.44
N PHE A 161 -5.10 -2.26 10.78
CA PHE A 161 -6.32 -2.53 11.57
C PHE A 161 -6.13 -2.21 13.05
N ASN A 162 -5.03 -2.65 13.67
CA ASN A 162 -4.69 -2.32 15.06
C ASN A 162 -3.69 -1.15 15.14
N VAL A 163 -4.17 0.07 14.93
CA VAL A 163 -3.32 1.28 14.90
C VAL A 163 -2.62 1.60 16.23
N ASP A 164 -3.21 1.22 17.36
CA ASP A 164 -2.61 1.46 18.67
C ASP A 164 -1.51 0.45 18.99
N GLY A 165 -1.75 -0.83 18.69
CA GLY A 165 -0.69 -1.85 18.75
C GLY A 165 0.44 -1.54 17.77
N HIS A 166 0.12 -0.98 16.60
CA HIS A 166 1.10 -0.60 15.59
C HIS A 166 2.13 0.41 16.13
N GLU A 167 1.66 1.42 16.85
CA GLU A 167 2.55 2.46 17.39
C GLU A 167 3.31 2.04 18.66
N ARG A 168 2.99 0.87 19.24
CA ARG A 168 3.84 0.20 20.23
C ARG A 168 4.98 -0.51 19.51
N PHE A 169 5.89 0.27 18.94
CA PHE A 169 6.91 -0.17 18.01
C PHE A 169 8.23 -0.51 18.71
N GLY A 170 8.91 -1.57 18.28
CA GLY A 170 10.25 -1.89 18.75
C GLY A 170 10.77 -3.25 18.25
N PRO A 171 12.05 -3.56 18.49
CA PRO A 171 12.71 -4.75 17.92
C PRO A 171 12.37 -6.05 18.64
N TYR A 172 11.80 -5.96 19.85
CA TYR A 172 11.57 -7.11 20.73
C TYR A 172 10.16 -7.68 20.66
N ASN A 173 9.31 -7.14 19.79
CA ASN A 173 7.89 -7.51 19.75
C ASN A 173 7.64 -8.90 19.15
N ARG A 174 8.60 -9.47 18.40
CA ARG A 174 8.54 -10.76 17.67
C ARG A 174 9.91 -11.39 17.42
N ILE A 175 10.69 -11.56 18.48
CA ILE A 175 12.09 -12.06 18.42
C ILE A 175 12.21 -13.46 17.76
N ASN A 176 11.13 -14.25 17.77
CA ASN A 176 11.12 -15.62 17.26
C ASN A 176 10.65 -15.76 15.80
N GLN A 177 10.52 -14.67 15.06
CA GLN A 177 10.05 -14.68 13.67
C GLN A 177 10.93 -13.78 12.79
N ASN A 178 11.02 -14.12 11.51
CA ASN A 178 11.61 -13.23 10.52
C ASN A 178 10.59 -12.11 10.25
N GLY A 179 11.03 -10.87 10.37
CA GLY A 179 10.22 -9.68 10.17
C GLY A 179 11.12 -8.46 10.00
N PRO A 180 10.54 -7.25 9.94
CA PRO A 180 11.33 -6.03 9.94
C PRO A 180 12.12 -5.88 11.25
N GLU A 181 13.16 -5.05 11.24
CA GLU A 181 14.02 -4.79 12.40
C GLU A 181 13.22 -4.27 13.61
N GLU A 182 12.19 -3.47 13.36
CA GLU A 182 11.22 -3.01 14.35
C GLU A 182 9.80 -3.16 13.80
N MET A 183 8.85 -3.48 14.69
CA MET A 183 7.45 -3.69 14.31
C MET A 183 6.52 -3.35 15.47
N GLY A 184 5.22 -3.31 15.20
CA GLY A 184 4.21 -3.08 16.22
C GLY A 184 3.97 -4.28 17.15
N TRP A 185 3.15 -4.03 18.17
CA TRP A 185 2.77 -4.99 19.19
C TRP A 185 1.47 -5.73 18.86
N ARG A 186 1.39 -7.00 19.28
CA ARG A 186 0.30 -7.93 18.93
C ARG A 186 -1.10 -7.45 19.32
N VAL A 187 -1.25 -6.86 20.49
CA VAL A 187 -2.55 -6.50 21.08
C VAL A 187 -2.80 -5.00 21.03
N THR A 188 -4.05 -4.58 21.22
CA THR A 188 -4.45 -3.16 21.29
C THR A 188 -3.82 -2.45 22.50
N SER A 189 -4.07 -1.14 22.60
CA SER A 189 -3.79 -0.31 23.79
C SER A 189 -4.44 -0.83 25.08
N THR A 190 -5.54 -1.57 24.98
CA THR A 190 -6.25 -2.20 26.11
C THR A 190 -5.89 -3.68 26.30
N ASN A 191 -4.83 -4.14 25.64
CA ASN A 191 -4.35 -5.54 25.66
C ASN A 191 -5.33 -6.57 25.10
N LEU A 192 -6.25 -6.17 24.22
CA LEU A 192 -7.13 -7.09 23.51
C LEU A 192 -6.45 -7.67 22.27
N ASN A 193 -6.63 -8.98 22.07
CA ASN A 193 -6.25 -9.65 20.83
C ASN A 193 -7.44 -9.61 19.86
N LEU A 194 -7.42 -8.69 18.90
CA LEU A 194 -8.52 -8.48 17.96
C LEU A 194 -8.88 -9.74 17.17
N ASN A 195 -7.89 -10.59 16.84
CA ASN A 195 -8.13 -11.87 16.16
C ASN A 195 -8.67 -12.98 17.09
N ARG A 196 -9.11 -12.62 18.30
CA ARG A 196 -9.83 -13.46 19.27
C ARG A 196 -11.08 -12.76 19.81
N ASP A 197 -11.44 -11.61 19.25
CA ASP A 197 -12.46 -10.71 19.80
C ASP A 197 -13.71 -10.60 18.93
N TYR A 198 -13.67 -11.06 17.67
CA TYR A 198 -14.79 -10.95 16.70
C TYR A 198 -16.14 -11.51 17.17
N LEU A 199 -16.13 -12.53 18.03
CA LEU A 199 -17.33 -13.23 18.52
C LEU A 199 -17.41 -13.24 20.06
N LYS A 200 -16.55 -12.49 20.75
CA LYS A 200 -16.64 -12.42 22.20
C LYS A 200 -17.93 -11.67 22.56
N ALA A 201 -18.93 -12.43 22.97
CA ALA A 201 -20.19 -11.94 23.52
C ALA A 201 -19.99 -11.47 24.98
N ASP A 202 -18.92 -10.72 25.24
CA ASP A 202 -18.69 -10.09 26.53
C ASP A 202 -19.55 -8.81 26.55
N ALA A 203 -20.86 -9.01 26.67
CA ALA A 203 -21.88 -7.99 26.95
C ALA A 203 -22.09 -7.84 28.46
#